data_AF-A0A7X7QJZ8-F1
#
_entry.id   AF-A0A7X7QJZ8-F1
#
_cell.length_a   1.000
_cell.length_b   1.000
_cell.length_c   1.000
_cell.angle_alpha   90.00
_cell.angle_beta   90.00
_cell.angle_gamma   90.00
#
_symmetry.space_group_name_H-M   'P 1'
#
loop_
_entity.id
_entity.type
_entity.pdbx_description
1 polymer ?
#
loop_
_entity_poly.entity_id
_entity_poly.type
_entity_poly.pdbx_seq_one_letter_code
_entity_poly.pdbx_strand_id
1 'polypeptide(L)'
;MKSIRTQVLLCAGGSCISSGSDSVRTALEREIDRHGLSQEVEVVATGCMGMCELGPLAIIYPEGVFYQKLKPEDAAELVEEHLLKGRIVGRLLCKRVSTGELIETVSGIDFFKLQKKIALRHCGMIDPEDIREYIAADGYEALGRALTAMTPAQVIEEIKASGLRGRGGAGFPTGMKWQFTAAEVNDTKYVVCNGDEGDPGAFMDRSILEGDPHAVIEAMA
;
A
#
# COMPACT_ATOMS: atom_id res chain seq x y z
N MET A 1 21.82 -10.06 14.74
CA MET A 1 20.65 -10.14 13.84
C MET A 1 19.57 -9.30 14.49
N LYS A 2 18.98 -8.31 13.80
CA LYS A 2 17.85 -7.54 14.36
C LYS A 2 16.71 -8.52 14.67
N SER A 3 16.11 -8.41 15.84
CA SER A 3 14.98 -9.24 16.25
C SER A 3 13.75 -8.33 16.34
N ILE A 4 13.24 -7.93 15.17
CA ILE A 4 12.11 -7.02 15.07
C ILE A 4 10.87 -7.75 15.62
N ARG A 5 10.38 -7.29 16.77
CA ARG A 5 9.14 -7.79 17.38
C ARG A 5 7.94 -6.91 17.05
N THR A 6 8.18 -5.66 16.65
CA THR A 6 7.15 -4.66 16.38
C THR A 6 7.51 -3.86 15.14
N GLN A 7 6.56 -3.70 14.23
CA GLN A 7 6.70 -2.83 13.07
C GLN A 7 5.68 -1.71 13.14
N VAL A 8 6.16 -0.49 12.92
CA VAL A 8 5.35 0.71 12.76
C VAL A 8 5.28 1.01 11.27
N LEU A 9 4.19 0.57 10.63
CA LEU A 9 3.92 0.92 9.24
C LEU A 9 3.41 2.35 9.22
N LEU A 10 4.20 3.28 8.71
CA LEU A 10 3.86 4.70 8.60
C LEU A 10 3.50 5.01 7.15
N CYS A 11 2.30 5.55 6.93
CA CYS A 11 1.84 5.89 5.60
C CYS A 11 2.68 7.03 5.02
N ALA A 12 3.40 6.74 3.93
CA ALA A 12 4.20 7.70 3.16
C ALA A 12 3.56 8.00 1.78
N GLY A 13 2.24 7.84 1.64
CA GLY A 13 1.53 8.34 0.45
C GLY A 13 1.48 9.88 0.41
N GLY A 14 1.37 10.47 -0.79
CA GLY A 14 1.49 11.93 -0.98
C GLY A 14 0.69 12.83 -0.03
N SER A 15 -0.51 12.43 0.41
CA SER A 15 -1.31 13.20 1.39
C SER A 15 -0.72 13.19 2.79
N CYS A 16 -0.13 12.07 3.22
CA CYS A 16 0.52 11.96 4.53
C CYS A 16 1.86 12.67 4.53
N ILE A 17 2.63 12.59 3.43
CA ILE A 17 3.85 13.39 3.23
C ILE A 17 3.52 14.88 3.35
N SER A 18 2.49 15.34 2.62
CA SER A 18 2.04 16.74 2.65
C SER A 18 1.56 17.18 4.04
N SER A 19 1.14 16.23 4.87
CA SER A 19 0.67 16.46 6.25
C SER A 19 1.77 16.25 7.30
N GLY A 20 3.03 16.03 6.88
CA GLY A 20 4.20 15.95 7.76
C GLY A 20 4.58 14.55 8.25
N SER A 21 4.26 13.48 7.50
CA SER A 21 4.65 12.11 7.88
C SER A 21 6.16 11.94 8.07
N ASP A 22 7.00 12.63 7.30
CA ASP A 22 8.46 12.51 7.42
C ASP A 22 8.98 13.05 8.76
N SER A 23 8.37 14.14 9.23
CA SER A 23 8.65 14.69 10.56
C SER A 23 8.20 13.75 11.67
N VAL A 24 7.06 13.08 11.49
CA VAL A 24 6.57 12.03 12.41
C VAL A 24 7.54 10.85 12.43
N ARG A 25 7.98 10.36 11.25
CA ARG A 25 8.97 9.29 11.12
C ARG A 25 10.25 9.61 11.88
N THR A 26 10.82 10.78 11.61
CA THR A 26 12.07 11.24 12.23
C THR A 26 11.93 11.31 13.75
N ALA A 27 10.79 11.80 14.25
CA ALA A 27 10.52 11.86 15.68
C ALA A 27 10.38 10.45 16.29
N LEU A 28 9.68 9.54 15.63
CA LEU A 28 9.54 8.15 16.08
C LEU A 28 10.89 7.44 16.14
N GLU A 29 11.71 7.51 15.09
CA GLU A 29 13.03 6.88 15.03
C GLU A 29 13.93 7.41 16.15
N ARG A 30 13.96 8.73 16.36
CA ARG A 30 14.72 9.35 17.46
C ARG A 30 14.26 8.86 18.83
N GLU A 31 12.95 8.72 19.03
CA GLU A 31 12.37 8.28 20.29
C GLU A 31 12.59 6.79 20.56
N ILE A 32 12.53 5.96 19.51
CA ILE A 32 12.89 4.53 19.54
C ILE A 32 14.36 4.37 19.96
N ASP A 33 15.26 5.14 19.35
CA ASP A 33 16.69 5.14 19.68
C ASP A 33 16.94 5.57 21.13
N ARG A 34 16.25 6.62 21.59
CA ARG A 34 16.38 7.13 22.97
C ARG A 34 16.00 6.07 24.02
N HIS A 35 15.02 5.22 23.72
CA HIS A 35 14.59 4.14 24.59
C HIS A 35 15.35 2.82 24.36
N GLY A 36 16.33 2.79 23.46
CA GLY A 36 17.15 1.61 23.17
C GLY A 36 16.40 0.51 22.41
N LEU A 37 15.32 0.86 21.69
CA LEU A 37 14.41 -0.10 21.04
C LEU A 37 14.77 -0.40 19.57
N SER A 38 15.84 0.19 19.02
CA SER A 38 16.18 0.13 17.58
C SER A 38 16.52 -1.26 17.04
N GLN A 39 16.71 -2.25 17.91
CA GLN A 39 16.92 -3.66 17.53
C GLN A 39 15.62 -4.49 17.56
N GLU A 40 14.54 -3.91 18.09
CA GLU A 40 13.26 -4.56 18.37
C GLU A 40 12.08 -3.92 17.62
N VAL A 41 12.17 -2.62 17.34
CA VAL A 41 11.14 -1.84 16.67
C VAL A 41 11.70 -1.27 15.36
N GLU A 42 10.92 -1.41 14.30
CA GLU A 42 11.23 -0.86 12.99
C GLU A 42 10.11 0.06 12.51
N VAL A 43 10.46 1.22 11.96
CA VAL A 43 9.51 2.12 11.29
C VAL A 43 9.65 1.89 9.79
N VAL A 44 8.59 1.40 9.16
CA VAL A 44 8.53 1.10 7.73
C VAL A 44 7.70 2.16 7.04
N ALA A 45 8.27 2.83 6.04
CA ALA A 45 7.53 3.78 5.22
C ALA A 45 6.76 2.99 4.15
N THR A 46 5.43 2.99 4.24
CA THR A 46 4.58 2.23 3.31
C THR A 46 3.95 3.14 2.26
N GLY A 47 3.38 2.54 1.22
CA GLY A 47 2.46 3.22 0.31
C GLY A 47 1.21 3.82 0.98
N CYS A 48 0.35 4.44 0.18
CA CYS A 48 -0.89 5.06 0.65
C CYS A 48 -1.86 4.05 1.29
N MET A 49 -2.29 4.31 2.53
CA MET A 49 -3.26 3.45 3.23
C MET A 49 -4.72 3.73 2.83
N GLY A 50 -5.05 4.98 2.45
CA GLY A 50 -6.32 5.37 1.83
C GLY A 50 -7.20 6.38 2.61
N MET A 51 -7.14 6.43 3.95
CA MET A 51 -7.92 7.41 4.75
C MET A 51 -7.21 8.77 4.84
N CYS A 52 -7.04 9.46 3.72
CA CYS A 52 -6.22 10.66 3.61
C CYS A 52 -6.63 11.81 4.56
N GLU A 53 -7.92 11.96 4.88
CA GLU A 53 -8.43 12.98 5.82
C GLU A 53 -7.84 12.84 7.23
N LEU A 54 -7.42 11.63 7.59
CA LEU A 54 -6.95 11.29 8.93
C LEU A 54 -5.41 11.24 8.99
N GLY A 55 -4.70 11.57 7.92
CA GLY A 55 -3.24 11.52 7.88
C GLY A 55 -2.55 12.53 8.81
N PRO A 56 -1.28 12.30 9.19
CA PRO A 56 -0.48 11.08 8.99
C PRO A 56 -1.01 9.85 9.74
N LEU A 57 -0.90 8.68 9.11
CA LEU A 57 -1.44 7.40 9.60
C LEU A 57 -0.32 6.43 9.96
N ALA A 58 -0.53 5.62 11.00
CA ALA A 58 0.33 4.46 11.26
C ALA A 58 -0.48 3.22 11.65
N ILE A 59 0.04 2.05 11.30
CA ILE A 59 -0.44 0.76 11.80
C ILE A 59 0.72 0.10 12.53
N ILE A 60 0.48 -0.34 13.77
CA ILE A 60 1.49 -1.02 14.58
C ILE A 60 1.15 -2.50 14.68
N TYR A 61 2.06 -3.34 14.19
CA TYR A 61 1.99 -4.81 14.25
C TYR A 61 2.86 -5.35 15.40
N PRO A 62 2.48 -6.47 16.03
CA PRO A 62 1.52 -7.48 15.57
C PRO A 62 0.03 -7.20 15.84
N GLU A 63 -0.31 -6.24 16.70
CA GLU A 63 -1.68 -5.98 17.16
C GLU A 63 -2.59 -5.42 16.05
N GLY A 64 -2.01 -4.78 15.04
CA GLY A 64 -2.73 -4.12 13.95
C GLY A 64 -3.44 -2.84 14.40
N VAL A 65 -2.89 -2.15 15.42
CA VAL A 65 -3.48 -0.93 15.98
C VAL A 65 -3.31 0.23 15.01
N PHE A 66 -4.41 0.91 14.70
CA PHE A 66 -4.46 2.03 13.76
C PHE A 66 -4.44 3.37 14.50
N TYR A 67 -3.45 4.19 14.18
CA TYR A 67 -3.29 5.54 14.70
C TYR A 67 -3.51 6.59 13.61
N GLN A 68 -4.15 7.69 13.97
CA GLN A 68 -4.48 8.79 13.06
C GLN A 68 -4.06 10.16 13.58
N LYS A 69 -3.90 11.10 12.63
CA LYS A 69 -3.53 12.50 12.86
C LYS A 69 -2.26 12.64 13.68
N LEU A 70 -1.30 11.74 13.44
CA LEU A 70 -0.03 11.74 14.15
C LEU A 70 0.74 13.02 13.89
N LYS A 71 1.31 13.57 14.96
CA LYS A 71 2.22 14.70 14.90
C LYS A 71 3.58 14.31 15.49
N PRO A 72 4.66 15.03 15.16
CA PRO A 72 5.98 14.75 15.72
C PRO A 72 5.98 14.74 17.26
N GLU A 73 5.15 15.55 17.90
CA GLU A 73 5.06 15.63 19.37
C GLU A 73 4.43 14.38 20.00
N ASP A 74 3.66 13.61 19.23
CA ASP A 74 3.02 12.38 19.69
C ASP A 74 4.02 11.22 19.79
N ALA A 75 5.21 11.33 19.17
CA ALA A 75 6.18 10.24 19.06
C ALA A 75 6.67 9.76 20.44
N ALA A 76 6.94 10.67 21.38
CA ALA A 76 7.40 10.30 22.71
C ALA A 76 6.36 9.48 23.47
N GLU A 77 5.09 9.90 23.44
CA GLU A 77 3.99 9.15 24.08
C GLU A 77 3.76 7.81 23.38
N LEU A 78 3.79 7.77 22.04
CA LEU A 78 3.56 6.54 21.29
C LEU A 78 4.64 5.49 21.55
N VAL A 79 5.91 5.90 21.59
CA VAL A 79 7.03 5.01 21.90
C VAL A 79 6.97 4.55 23.35
N GLU A 80 6.78 5.47 24.29
CA GLU A 80 6.78 5.13 25.71
C GLU A 80 5.59 4.27 26.12
N GLU A 81 4.37 4.62 25.70
CA GLU A 81 3.17 3.90 26.11
C GLU A 81 2.98 2.63 25.29
N HIS A 82 3.03 2.71 23.96
CA HIS A 82 2.69 1.54 23.13
C HIS A 82 3.90 0.64 22.90
N LEU A 83 5.00 1.17 22.35
CA LEU A 83 6.13 0.33 21.91
C LEU A 83 6.93 -0.27 23.07
N LEU A 84 7.09 0.50 24.15
CA LEU A 84 7.82 0.07 25.35
C LEU A 84 6.92 -0.65 26.35
N LYS A 85 5.76 -0.07 26.70
CA LYS A 85 4.90 -0.58 27.80
C LYS A 85 3.70 -1.41 27.33
N GLY A 86 3.43 -1.49 26.02
CA GLY A 86 2.31 -2.25 25.47
C GLY A 86 0.92 -1.64 25.70
N ARG A 87 0.83 -0.35 26.05
CA ARG A 87 -0.42 0.36 26.30
C ARG A 87 -0.82 1.23 25.11
N ILE A 88 -2.02 0.99 24.59
CA ILE A 88 -2.54 1.72 23.43
C ILE A 88 -2.85 3.17 23.79
N VAL A 89 -2.45 4.10 22.91
CA VAL A 89 -2.69 5.54 23.07
C VAL A 89 -4.09 5.90 22.57
N GLY A 90 -5.09 5.76 23.44
CA GLY A 90 -6.51 5.89 23.09
C GLY A 90 -6.91 7.21 22.41
N ARG A 91 -6.24 8.33 22.73
CA ARG A 91 -6.55 9.64 22.12
C ARG A 91 -6.20 9.73 20.63
N LEU A 92 -5.32 8.85 20.14
CA LEU A 92 -4.85 8.80 18.76
C LEU A 92 -5.63 7.78 17.91
N LEU A 93 -6.59 7.06 18.51
CA LEU A 93 -7.41 6.07 17.81
C LEU A 93 -8.57 6.72 17.04
N CYS A 94 -9.07 5.98 16.05
CA CYS A 94 -10.31 6.32 15.36
C CYS A 94 -11.51 6.14 16.30
N LYS A 95 -12.56 6.95 16.07
CA LYS A 95 -13.88 6.78 16.70
C LYS A 95 -14.87 6.29 15.66
N ARG A 96 -15.70 5.32 16.03
CA ARG A 96 -16.84 4.91 15.22
C ARG A 96 -17.83 6.06 15.12
N VAL A 97 -18.20 6.43 13.91
CA VAL A 97 -19.10 7.59 13.67
C VAL A 97 -20.47 7.39 14.33
N SER A 98 -20.99 6.16 14.34
CA SER A 98 -22.32 5.85 14.88
C SER A 98 -22.39 5.78 16.41
N THR A 99 -21.34 5.29 17.08
CA THR A 99 -21.37 5.01 18.52
C THR A 99 -20.40 5.87 19.34
N GLY A 100 -19.44 6.54 18.70
CA GLY A 100 -18.35 7.26 19.37
C GLY A 100 -17.29 6.35 20.01
N GLU A 101 -17.43 5.03 19.87
CA GLU A 101 -16.53 4.01 20.42
C GLU A 101 -15.15 4.10 19.77
N LEU A 102 -14.09 3.94 20.58
CA LEU A 102 -12.73 3.86 20.07
C LEU A 102 -12.52 2.54 19.33
N ILE A 103 -11.93 2.62 18.15
CA ILE A 103 -11.58 1.46 17.33
C ILE A 103 -10.06 1.33 17.37
N GLU A 104 -9.58 0.25 17.99
CA GLU A 104 -8.15 -0.02 18.11
C GLU A 104 -7.56 -0.53 16.80
N THR A 105 -8.15 -1.56 16.20
CA THR A 105 -7.55 -2.26 15.06
C THR A 105 -8.04 -1.76 13.72
N VAL A 106 -7.15 -1.79 12.72
CA VAL A 106 -7.48 -1.40 11.33
C VAL A 106 -8.67 -2.20 10.77
N SER A 107 -8.80 -3.49 11.12
CA SER A 107 -9.90 -4.36 10.72
C SER A 107 -11.26 -3.97 11.30
N GLY A 108 -11.28 -3.21 12.40
CA GLY A 108 -12.50 -2.74 13.06
C GLY A 108 -13.07 -1.46 12.44
N ILE A 109 -12.30 -0.79 11.59
CA ILE A 109 -12.67 0.50 10.97
C ILE A 109 -13.54 0.22 9.74
N ASP A 110 -14.77 0.76 9.74
CA ASP A 110 -15.76 0.53 8.69
C ASP A 110 -15.23 0.92 7.30
N PHE A 111 -14.43 1.99 7.21
CA PHE A 111 -13.79 2.39 5.97
C PHE A 111 -12.99 1.25 5.34
N PHE A 112 -12.12 0.57 6.09
CA PHE A 112 -11.29 -0.53 5.56
C PHE A 112 -12.07 -1.84 5.44
N LYS A 113 -12.87 -2.18 6.46
CA LYS A 113 -13.60 -3.45 6.55
C LYS A 113 -14.54 -3.70 5.37
N LEU A 114 -15.14 -2.64 4.83
CA LEU A 114 -16.12 -2.75 3.73
C LEU A 114 -15.48 -2.78 2.33
N GLN A 115 -14.14 -2.71 2.25
CA GLN A 115 -13.43 -2.67 0.98
C GLN A 115 -12.87 -4.04 0.60
N LYS A 116 -12.86 -4.32 -0.71
CA LYS A 116 -12.04 -5.38 -1.31
C LYS A 116 -10.95 -4.73 -2.15
N LYS A 117 -9.75 -4.59 -1.58
CA LYS A 117 -8.59 -4.06 -2.29
C LYS A 117 -8.03 -5.14 -3.22
N ILE A 118 -8.18 -4.96 -4.53
CA ILE A 118 -7.59 -5.85 -5.55
C ILE A 118 -6.35 -5.19 -6.17
N ALA A 119 -6.53 -4.01 -6.77
CA ALA A 119 -5.41 -3.24 -7.36
C ALA A 119 -4.51 -2.61 -6.28
N LEU A 120 -5.09 -2.21 -5.15
CA LEU A 120 -4.38 -1.57 -4.02
C LEU A 120 -4.02 -2.55 -2.90
N ARG A 121 -3.94 -3.86 -3.20
CA ARG A 121 -3.84 -4.92 -2.18
C ARG A 121 -2.59 -4.82 -1.30
N HIS A 122 -1.48 -4.33 -1.86
CA HIS A 122 -0.22 -4.15 -1.11
C HIS A 122 -0.02 -2.71 -0.61
N CYS A 123 -0.78 -1.73 -1.13
CA CYS A 123 -0.63 -0.34 -0.72
C CYS A 123 -0.93 -0.15 0.78
N GLY A 124 0.07 0.32 1.52
CA GLY A 124 0.00 0.50 2.97
C GLY A 124 0.39 -0.74 3.79
N MET A 125 0.79 -1.82 3.12
CA MET A 125 1.16 -3.10 3.75
C MET A 125 2.63 -3.46 3.55
N ILE A 126 3.25 -2.98 2.47
CA ILE A 126 4.65 -3.22 2.14
C ILE A 126 5.44 -1.91 2.09
N ASP A 127 6.76 -2.03 2.27
CA ASP A 127 7.74 -1.06 1.80
C ASP A 127 7.82 -1.11 0.25
N PRO A 128 7.40 -0.05 -0.46
CA PRO A 128 7.42 -0.03 -1.93
C PRO A 128 8.84 -0.02 -2.52
N GLU A 129 9.87 0.29 -1.73
CA GLU A 129 11.27 0.31 -2.17
C GLU A 129 12.01 -1.01 -1.93
N ASP A 130 11.38 -1.97 -1.23
CA ASP A 130 11.95 -3.31 -1.01
C ASP A 130 11.24 -4.38 -1.84
N ILE A 131 11.88 -4.77 -2.94
CA ILE A 131 11.42 -5.87 -3.81
C ILE A 131 11.13 -7.17 -3.05
N ARG A 132 11.82 -7.43 -1.94
CA ARG A 132 11.64 -8.66 -1.15
C ARG A 132 10.27 -8.69 -0.49
N GLU A 133 9.73 -7.54 -0.08
CA GLU A 133 8.39 -7.47 0.48
C GLU A 133 7.33 -7.71 -0.59
N TYR A 134 7.52 -7.19 -1.81
CA TYR A 134 6.66 -7.51 -2.94
C TYR A 134 6.66 -9.01 -3.25
N ILE A 135 7.83 -9.64 -3.32
CA ILE A 135 7.97 -11.09 -3.54
C ILE A 135 7.35 -11.90 -2.39
N ALA A 136 7.53 -11.46 -1.15
CA ALA A 136 6.93 -12.11 0.02
C ALA A 136 5.40 -12.00 0.04
N ALA A 137 4.83 -11.02 -0.66
CA ALA A 137 3.40 -10.83 -0.89
C ALA A 137 2.92 -11.46 -2.23
N ASP A 138 3.52 -12.60 -2.62
CA ASP A 138 3.20 -13.36 -3.84
C ASP A 138 3.48 -12.60 -5.17
N GLY A 139 4.23 -11.50 -5.11
CA GLY A 139 4.66 -10.75 -6.27
C GLY A 139 5.54 -11.58 -7.22
N TYR A 140 5.39 -11.33 -8.53
CA TYR A 140 6.05 -12.06 -9.63
C TYR A 140 5.62 -13.51 -9.86
N GLU A 141 4.73 -14.07 -9.04
CA GLU A 141 4.23 -15.42 -9.26
C GLU A 141 3.45 -15.53 -10.58
N ALA A 142 2.61 -14.54 -10.89
CA ALA A 142 1.80 -14.53 -12.11
C ALA A 142 2.67 -14.37 -13.36
N LEU A 143 3.68 -13.49 -13.31
CA LEU A 143 4.66 -13.35 -14.38
C LEU A 143 5.47 -14.65 -14.58
N GLY A 144 5.93 -15.28 -13.49
CA GLY A 144 6.60 -16.57 -13.55
C GLY A 144 5.77 -17.60 -14.30
N ARG A 145 4.49 -17.75 -13.94
CA ARG A 145 3.55 -18.64 -14.63
C ARG A 145 3.37 -18.27 -16.11
N ALA A 146 3.20 -16.99 -16.42
CA ALA A 146 3.02 -16.51 -17.79
C ALA A 146 4.22 -16.85 -18.68
N LEU A 147 5.44 -16.71 -18.17
CA LEU A 147 6.68 -16.95 -18.91
C LEU A 147 7.01 -18.44 -19.05
N THR A 148 6.73 -19.26 -18.04
CA THR A 148 7.22 -20.66 -18.03
C THR A 148 6.14 -21.70 -18.38
N ALA A 149 4.86 -21.36 -18.24
CA ALA A 149 3.77 -22.33 -18.34
C ALA A 149 2.64 -21.90 -19.29
N MET A 150 2.71 -20.71 -19.89
CA MET A 150 1.68 -20.20 -20.78
C MET A 150 2.26 -19.76 -22.12
N THR A 151 1.45 -19.86 -23.16
CA THR A 151 1.68 -19.19 -24.44
C THR A 151 1.07 -17.79 -24.42
N PRO A 152 1.54 -16.85 -25.26
CA PRO A 152 0.91 -15.53 -25.38
C PRO A 152 -0.59 -15.59 -25.66
N ALA A 153 -1.05 -16.56 -26.46
CA ALA A 153 -2.47 -16.78 -26.73
C ALA A 153 -3.25 -17.17 -25.46
N GLN A 154 -2.70 -18.05 -24.62
CA GLN A 154 -3.33 -18.44 -23.35
C GLN A 154 -3.40 -17.25 -22.37
N VAL A 155 -2.38 -16.39 -22.32
CA VAL A 155 -2.41 -15.17 -21.51
C VAL A 155 -3.55 -14.25 -21.96
N ILE A 156 -3.71 -14.05 -23.27
CA ILE A 156 -4.80 -13.25 -23.84
C ILE A 156 -6.17 -13.86 -23.47
N GLU A 157 -6.34 -15.17 -23.59
CA GLU A 157 -7.60 -15.84 -23.23
C GLU A 157 -7.91 -15.75 -21.74
N GLU A 158 -6.91 -15.85 -20.85
CA GLU A 158 -7.08 -15.63 -19.41
C GLU A 158 -7.60 -14.21 -19.11
N ILE A 159 -7.01 -13.19 -19.75
CA ILE A 159 -7.47 -11.80 -19.60
C ILE A 159 -8.87 -11.61 -20.18
N LYS A 160 -9.21 -12.26 -21.29
CA LYS A 160 -10.58 -12.23 -21.85
C LYS A 160 -11.58 -12.87 -20.90
N ALA A 161 -11.24 -14.03 -20.33
CA ALA A 161 -12.07 -14.76 -19.38
C ALA A 161 -12.30 -13.95 -18.09
N SER A 162 -11.32 -13.16 -17.65
CA SER A 162 -11.44 -12.28 -16.48
C SER A 162 -12.49 -11.18 -16.63
N GLY A 163 -12.87 -10.83 -17.87
CA GLY A 163 -13.75 -9.70 -18.16
C GLY A 163 -13.15 -8.33 -17.86
N LEU A 164 -11.81 -8.22 -17.74
CA LEU A 164 -11.14 -6.96 -17.45
C LEU A 164 -11.43 -5.91 -18.55
N ARG A 165 -11.70 -4.69 -18.09
CA ARG A 165 -11.98 -3.52 -18.93
C ARG A 165 -10.99 -2.42 -18.61
N GLY A 166 -10.68 -1.58 -19.60
CA GLY A 166 -9.81 -0.42 -19.43
C GLY A 166 -10.32 0.51 -18.33
N ARG A 167 -9.43 0.84 -17.38
CA ARG A 167 -9.76 1.62 -16.18
C ARG A 167 -9.58 3.13 -16.34
N GLY A 168 -8.95 3.60 -17.42
CA GLY A 168 -8.88 5.02 -17.78
C GLY A 168 -10.16 5.59 -18.40
N GLY A 169 -11.34 5.16 -17.95
CA GLY A 169 -12.64 5.72 -18.37
C GLY A 169 -13.35 4.99 -19.53
N ALA A 170 -12.69 4.78 -20.67
CA ALA A 170 -13.35 4.26 -21.88
C ALA A 170 -13.93 2.83 -21.75
N GLY A 171 -13.44 2.03 -20.79
CA GLY A 171 -14.02 0.73 -20.49
C GLY A 171 -13.95 -0.30 -21.62
N PHE A 172 -13.01 -0.17 -22.57
CA PHE A 172 -12.85 -1.15 -23.65
C PHE A 172 -12.33 -2.49 -23.07
N PRO A 173 -12.81 -3.67 -23.53
CA PRO A 173 -12.32 -4.95 -23.03
C PRO A 173 -10.82 -5.15 -23.27
N THR A 174 -10.05 -5.32 -22.19
CA THR A 174 -8.58 -5.37 -22.25
C THR A 174 -8.07 -6.53 -23.09
N GLY A 175 -8.64 -7.72 -22.88
CA GLY A 175 -8.24 -8.92 -23.62
C GLY A 175 -8.52 -8.83 -25.14
N MET A 176 -9.58 -8.11 -25.53
CA MET A 176 -9.86 -7.84 -26.96
C MET A 176 -8.82 -6.88 -27.56
N LYS A 177 -8.43 -5.83 -26.83
CA LYS A 177 -7.37 -4.90 -27.25
C LYS A 177 -6.04 -5.64 -27.46
N TRP A 178 -5.70 -6.55 -26.54
CA TRP A 178 -4.49 -7.37 -26.65
C TRP A 178 -4.57 -8.33 -27.84
N GLN A 179 -5.72 -8.97 -28.07
CA GLN A 179 -5.92 -9.85 -29.22
C GLN A 179 -5.71 -9.12 -30.56
N PHE A 180 -6.27 -7.92 -30.72
CA PHE A 180 -6.06 -7.12 -31.94
C PHE A 180 -4.59 -6.75 -32.14
N THR A 181 -3.91 -6.34 -31.07
CA THR A 181 -2.49 -6.00 -31.10
C THR A 181 -1.62 -7.22 -31.42
N ALA A 182 -1.98 -8.39 -30.89
CA ALA A 182 -1.27 -9.64 -31.16
C ALA A 182 -1.45 -10.11 -32.61
N ALA A 183 -2.64 -9.93 -33.19
CA ALA A 183 -2.95 -10.32 -34.57
C ALA A 183 -2.24 -9.47 -35.63
N GLU A 184 -1.84 -8.24 -35.31
CA GLU A 184 -1.08 -7.37 -36.21
C GLU A 184 0.32 -7.94 -36.48
N VAL A 185 0.74 -7.97 -37.76
CA VAL A 185 2.05 -8.52 -38.15
C VAL A 185 3.07 -7.39 -38.19
N ASN A 186 3.92 -7.32 -37.17
CA ASN A 186 4.99 -6.34 -37.07
C ASN A 186 6.16 -6.92 -36.26
N ASP A 187 7.39 -6.62 -36.69
CA ASP A 187 8.62 -7.03 -36.02
C ASP A 187 8.78 -6.36 -34.64
N THR A 188 8.19 -5.18 -34.46
CA THR A 188 8.28 -4.41 -33.21
C THR A 188 6.88 -4.04 -32.71
N LYS A 189 6.64 -4.32 -31.42
CA LYS A 189 5.41 -3.95 -30.72
C LYS A 189 5.78 -3.26 -29.41
N TYR A 190 4.89 -2.41 -28.92
CA TYR A 190 5.10 -1.62 -27.71
C TYR A 190 3.98 -1.84 -26.70
N VAL A 191 4.37 -1.85 -25.42
CA VAL A 191 3.45 -1.74 -24.28
C VAL A 191 3.66 -0.35 -23.69
N VAL A 192 2.59 0.42 -23.58
CA VAL A 192 2.62 1.78 -23.02
C VAL A 192 1.67 1.84 -21.84
N CYS A 193 2.21 2.13 -20.66
CA CYS A 193 1.42 2.48 -19.49
C CYS A 193 1.18 3.99 -19.49
N ASN A 194 -0.08 4.39 -19.44
CA ASN A 194 -0.46 5.80 -19.28
C ASN A 194 -0.62 6.09 -17.79
N GLY A 195 0.34 6.81 -17.20
CA GLY A 195 0.33 7.25 -15.81
C GLY A 195 0.13 8.77 -15.65
N ASP A 196 -0.51 9.43 -16.62
CA ASP A 196 -0.72 10.88 -16.60
C ASP A 196 -1.69 11.34 -15.49
N GLU A 197 -2.72 10.53 -15.20
CA GLU A 197 -3.75 10.74 -14.15
C GLU A 197 -4.20 12.22 -14.00
N GLY A 198 -4.44 12.92 -15.11
CA GLY A 198 -4.72 14.36 -15.11
C GLY A 198 -6.11 14.79 -14.59
N ASP A 199 -7.00 13.84 -14.31
CA ASP A 199 -8.38 14.12 -13.89
C ASP A 199 -8.43 14.63 -12.43
N PRO A 200 -9.08 15.78 -12.14
CA PRO A 200 -9.19 16.30 -10.78
C PRO A 200 -9.84 15.29 -9.82
N GLY A 201 -9.15 14.97 -8.74
CA GLY A 201 -9.60 14.02 -7.72
C GLY A 201 -9.22 12.56 -7.99
N ALA A 202 -8.59 12.24 -9.12
CA ALA A 202 -7.95 10.96 -9.34
C ALA A 202 -6.56 10.94 -8.67
N PHE A 203 -6.25 9.83 -7.99
CA PHE A 203 -4.95 9.58 -7.36
C PHE A 203 -4.68 8.07 -7.17
N MET A 204 -5.45 7.22 -7.86
CA MET A 204 -5.37 5.76 -7.79
C MET A 204 -4.09 5.27 -8.47
N ASP A 205 -3.78 5.80 -9.66
CA ASP A 205 -2.58 5.42 -10.41
C ASP A 205 -1.34 5.86 -9.64
N ARG A 206 -1.33 7.10 -9.15
CA ARG A 206 -0.29 7.58 -8.23
C ARG A 206 -0.14 6.67 -7.01
N SER A 207 -1.24 6.24 -6.38
CA SER A 207 -1.17 5.38 -5.19
C SER A 207 -0.53 4.02 -5.47
N ILE A 208 -0.75 3.44 -6.66
CA ILE A 208 -0.12 2.18 -7.08
C ILE A 208 1.35 2.44 -7.42
N LEU A 209 1.65 3.48 -8.20
CA LEU A 209 3.01 3.79 -8.62
C LEU A 209 3.93 4.14 -7.43
N GLU A 210 3.41 4.84 -6.43
CA GLU A 210 4.14 5.16 -5.19
C GLU A 210 4.18 3.98 -4.21
N GLY A 211 3.11 3.18 -4.13
CA GLY A 211 2.90 2.23 -3.04
C GLY A 211 3.04 0.75 -3.38
N ASP A 212 3.06 0.40 -4.67
CA ASP A 212 3.22 -0.96 -5.18
C ASP A 212 3.79 -0.92 -6.63
N PRO A 213 4.95 -0.29 -6.85
CA PRO A 213 5.48 -0.06 -8.21
C PRO A 213 5.77 -1.37 -8.96
N HIS A 214 6.17 -2.40 -8.22
CA HIS A 214 6.48 -3.71 -8.80
C HIS A 214 5.25 -4.38 -9.41
N ALA A 215 4.03 -4.13 -8.93
CA ALA A 215 2.81 -4.62 -9.58
C ALA A 215 2.61 -4.07 -11.00
N VAL A 216 3.03 -2.82 -11.25
CA VAL A 216 2.97 -2.22 -12.60
C VAL A 216 4.06 -2.81 -13.48
N ILE A 217 5.28 -2.94 -12.96
CA ILE A 217 6.42 -3.52 -13.68
C ILE A 217 6.12 -4.97 -14.07
N GLU A 218 5.61 -5.77 -13.12
CA GLU A 218 5.23 -7.16 -13.35
C GLU A 218 4.17 -7.26 -14.46
N ALA A 219 3.15 -6.41 -14.43
CA ALA A 219 2.07 -6.44 -15.41
C ALA A 219 2.49 -5.99 -16.81
N MET A 220 3.58 -5.21 -16.94
CA MET A 220 4.11 -4.75 -18.22
C MET A 220 5.14 -5.70 -18.86
N ALA A 221 5.74 -6.59 -18.08
CA ALA A 221 6.78 -7.54 -18.50
C ALA A 221 6.19 -8.76 -19.24
#